data_AF-A0A3A4X996-F1
#
_entry.id   AF-A0A3A4X996-F1
#
_cell.length_a   1.000
_cell.length_b   1.000
_cell.length_c   1.000
_cell.angle_alpha   90.00
_cell.angle_beta   90.00
_cell.angle_gamma   90.00
#
_symmetry.space_group_name_H-M   'P 1'
#
loop_
_entity.id
_entity.type
_entity.pdbx_description
1 polymer ?
#
loop_
_entity_poly.entity_id
_entity_poly.type
_entity_poly.pdbx_seq_one_letter_code
_entity_poly.pdbx_strand_id
1 'polypeptide(L)'
;MHPRTVYPCLSAAPWSALLFLWIAVLACAGVPKPTVVHKPEMTPPSEPLSGQSPAQQAAESPAESIPQAPADPLAPPPSGMTLPAIHFTLQVGAFSTSERAAKQAALLQAAGLDAYFFVDSDHFYKVRFERFDTREAARDRALELQSKRLIDTYFIVQPGPENLEGDPQSVLQESIVQTVRRFVGMPYRWGGASLVDGFDCSGLTMTVYRLNGLDLPRSAFGQYRAGTPVNRDGLRPGDLVFFATAGSNRISHVGIYSGEDRFIHAPGRGKPIRSAALSNKYFSRRYKGARRYF
;
A
#
# COMPACT_ATOMS: atom_id res chain seq x y z
N MET A 1 -79.42 -0.03 30.19
CA MET A 1 -78.23 -0.32 31.03
C MET A 1 -77.00 0.32 30.37
N HIS A 2 -76.54 1.43 30.94
CA HIS A 2 -75.19 2.01 30.85
C HIS A 2 -74.24 1.23 31.80
N PRO A 3 -72.92 1.52 31.94
CA PRO A 3 -72.01 2.49 31.26
C PRO A 3 -70.70 1.79 30.75
N ARG A 4 -69.80 2.31 29.89
CA ARG A 4 -68.91 3.49 29.87
C ARG A 4 -68.02 3.70 31.12
N THR A 5 -66.72 3.43 30.98
CA THR A 5 -65.70 4.11 31.80
C THR A 5 -64.53 4.57 30.95
N VAL A 6 -64.17 5.82 31.18
CA VAL A 6 -63.19 6.69 30.52
C VAL A 6 -62.12 7.05 31.57
N TYR A 7 -61.02 7.67 31.11
CA TYR A 7 -60.11 8.62 31.80
C TYR A 7 -58.74 8.08 32.30
N PRO A 8 -57.70 8.94 32.44
CA PRO A 8 -57.36 10.14 31.65
C PRO A 8 -55.84 10.32 31.38
N CYS A 9 -55.55 11.36 30.59
CA CYS A 9 -54.28 12.05 30.44
C CYS A 9 -53.82 12.73 31.75
N LEU A 10 -52.51 12.80 32.02
CA LEU A 10 -51.92 13.79 32.93
C LEU A 10 -50.49 14.16 32.49
N SER A 11 -50.36 15.44 32.12
CA SER A 11 -49.13 16.23 32.06
C SER A 11 -48.61 16.57 33.47
N ALA A 12 -47.29 16.63 33.66
CA ALA A 12 -46.59 17.69 34.40
C ALA A 12 -45.08 17.40 34.49
N ALA A 13 -44.26 18.39 34.12
CA ALA A 13 -42.84 18.53 34.44
C ALA A 13 -42.68 19.03 35.91
N PRO A 14 -41.59 19.70 36.35
CA PRO A 14 -40.14 19.56 36.14
C PRO A 14 -39.38 19.49 37.50
N TRP A 15 -38.10 19.08 37.52
CA TRP A 15 -37.15 19.41 38.60
C TRP A 15 -35.87 19.91 37.92
N SER A 16 -35.69 21.23 37.73
CA SER A 16 -35.01 22.12 38.69
C SER A 16 -33.63 21.58 39.07
N ALA A 17 -32.59 21.99 38.34
CA ALA A 17 -31.74 23.13 38.70
C ALA A 17 -30.84 22.85 39.93
N LEU A 18 -29.54 22.68 39.66
CA LEU A 18 -28.47 23.05 40.57
C LEU A 18 -27.24 23.40 39.73
N LEU A 19 -27.19 24.69 39.38
CA LEU A 19 -26.05 25.40 38.83
C LEU A 19 -25.57 26.33 39.95
N PHE A 20 -24.40 26.08 40.53
CA PHE A 20 -23.58 27.10 41.23
C PHE A 20 -22.12 26.67 41.05
N LEU A 21 -21.40 27.28 40.09
CA LEU A 21 -20.63 28.51 40.27
C LEU A 21 -19.33 28.27 41.07
N TRP A 22 -18.22 28.05 40.37
CA TRP A 22 -16.90 28.53 40.80
C TRP A 22 -16.14 29.01 39.56
N ILE A 23 -16.06 30.34 39.42
CA ILE A 23 -15.21 31.06 38.47
C ILE A 23 -14.00 31.61 39.23
N ALA A 24 -12.83 31.39 38.61
CA ALA A 24 -11.60 32.18 38.62
C ALA A 24 -10.67 32.19 39.86
N VAL A 25 -9.39 31.84 39.58
CA VAL A 25 -8.20 32.72 39.60
C VAL A 25 -6.98 31.91 40.08
N LEU A 26 -6.00 31.68 39.18
CA LEU A 26 -4.55 31.63 39.45
C LEU A 26 -3.85 31.40 38.09
N ALA A 27 -3.46 32.45 37.38
CA ALA A 27 -2.20 33.19 37.52
C ALA A 27 -0.94 32.36 37.14
N CYS A 28 -0.43 32.71 35.95
CA CYS A 28 0.96 32.71 35.50
C CYS A 28 1.93 31.64 36.05
N ALA A 29 2.27 30.66 35.20
CA ALA A 29 3.56 29.99 35.24
C ALA A 29 4.16 30.01 33.82
N GLY A 30 5.36 30.59 33.72
CA GLY A 30 6.05 30.90 32.48
C GLY A 30 6.43 29.68 31.65
N VAL A 31 6.36 29.85 30.33
CA VAL A 31 6.88 28.93 29.32
C VAL A 31 8.41 29.05 29.31
N PRO A 32 9.19 27.99 29.62
CA PRO A 32 10.63 28.02 29.42
C PRO A 32 10.97 27.93 27.92
N LYS A 33 11.80 28.87 27.46
CA LYS A 33 12.35 28.91 26.09
C LYS A 33 13.24 27.69 25.81
N PRO A 34 13.27 27.16 24.57
CA PRO A 34 14.17 26.08 24.20
C PRO A 34 15.63 26.54 24.22
N THR A 35 16.45 25.86 25.01
CA THR A 35 17.90 26.04 25.08
C THR A 35 18.54 25.42 23.84
N VAL A 36 19.27 26.24 23.08
CA VAL A 36 20.13 25.81 21.97
C VAL A 36 21.34 25.09 22.56
N VAL A 37 21.42 23.77 22.36
CA VAL A 37 22.62 22.99 22.69
C VAL A 37 23.61 23.12 21.54
N HIS A 38 24.74 23.76 21.81
CA HIS A 38 25.88 23.81 20.89
C HIS A 38 26.48 22.40 20.73
N LYS A 39 26.59 21.96 19.47
CA LYS A 39 27.29 20.75 19.05
C LYS A 39 28.81 20.96 19.20
N PRO A 40 29.56 20.10 19.91
CA PRO A 40 31.01 20.18 19.86
C PRO A 40 31.55 19.69 18.51
N GLU A 41 32.53 20.44 18.03
CA GLU A 41 33.27 20.30 16.78
C GLU A 41 34.16 19.05 16.82
N MET A 42 34.05 18.18 15.81
CA MET A 42 34.93 17.03 15.64
C MET A 42 36.17 17.46 14.84
N THR A 43 37.33 17.49 15.49
CA THR A 43 38.64 17.52 14.85
C THR A 43 38.94 16.17 14.19
N PRO A 44 39.48 16.15 12.96
CA PRO A 44 39.91 14.91 12.31
C PRO A 44 41.35 14.55 12.73
N PRO A 45 41.67 13.28 12.99
CA PRO A 45 43.06 12.85 13.03
C PRO A 45 43.57 12.51 11.62
N SER A 46 44.75 13.06 11.37
CA SER A 46 45.72 12.91 10.29
C SER A 46 46.13 11.47 9.94
N GLU A 47 46.26 11.18 8.65
CA GLU A 47 47.20 10.16 8.14
C GLU A 47 48.66 10.64 8.38
N PRO A 48 49.65 9.73 8.48
CA PRO A 48 50.42 9.43 7.26
C PRO A 48 51.08 8.03 7.15
N LEU A 49 51.44 7.72 5.89
CA LEU A 49 52.60 6.95 5.39
C LEU A 49 52.59 5.39 5.38
N SER A 50 52.44 4.86 4.16
CA SER A 50 53.49 4.16 3.40
C SER A 50 54.48 3.28 4.18
N GLY A 51 54.41 1.95 3.97
CA GLY A 51 55.49 1.03 4.31
C GLY A 51 55.19 -0.44 3.98
N GLN A 52 55.58 -0.85 2.77
CA GLN A 52 56.11 -2.15 2.30
C GLN A 52 55.58 -3.51 2.82
N SER A 53 55.37 -4.38 1.82
CA SER A 53 55.14 -5.84 1.85
C SER A 53 56.27 -6.64 2.53
N PRO A 54 55.97 -7.85 3.04
CA PRO A 54 56.42 -9.05 2.33
C PRO A 54 55.36 -10.16 2.23
N ALA A 55 55.38 -10.83 1.08
CA ALA A 55 54.65 -12.06 0.79
C ALA A 55 55.21 -13.26 1.57
N GLN A 56 54.33 -14.17 2.03
CA GLN A 56 54.28 -15.58 1.59
C GLN A 56 53.31 -16.42 2.44
N GLN A 57 52.42 -17.14 1.73
CA GLN A 57 51.87 -18.48 2.05
C GLN A 57 50.99 -18.63 3.31
N ALA A 58 49.87 -19.36 3.34
CA ALA A 58 49.12 -20.16 2.40
C ALA A 58 47.79 -20.52 3.10
N ALA A 59 46.68 -20.64 2.35
CA ALA A 59 45.58 -21.55 2.62
C ALA A 59 44.50 -21.34 1.54
N GLU A 60 44.56 -22.16 0.49
CA GLU A 60 43.46 -22.36 -0.44
C GLU A 60 42.26 -22.95 0.31
N SER A 61 41.13 -22.24 0.28
CA SER A 61 39.81 -22.78 0.57
C SER A 61 39.02 -22.82 -0.74
N PRO A 62 38.24 -23.87 -1.04
CA PRO A 62 37.56 -23.98 -2.32
C PRO A 62 36.53 -22.87 -2.46
N ALA A 63 36.65 -22.07 -3.52
CA ALA A 63 35.62 -21.12 -3.92
C ALA A 63 34.36 -21.91 -4.30
N GLU A 64 33.42 -21.95 -3.38
CA GLU A 64 32.04 -22.31 -3.66
C GLU A 64 31.52 -21.33 -4.71
N SER A 65 31.19 -21.87 -5.89
CA SER A 65 30.82 -21.11 -7.07
C SER A 65 29.58 -20.26 -6.78
N ILE A 66 29.78 -18.95 -6.63
CA ILE A 66 28.71 -17.97 -6.71
C ILE A 66 28.03 -18.16 -8.07
N PRO A 67 26.72 -18.45 -8.15
CA PRO A 67 26.03 -18.53 -9.43
C PRO A 67 26.23 -17.21 -10.16
N GLN A 68 26.88 -17.27 -11.33
CA GLN A 68 27.02 -16.12 -12.22
C GLN A 68 25.65 -15.49 -12.45
N ALA A 69 25.54 -14.20 -12.15
CA ALA A 69 24.39 -13.41 -12.55
C ALA A 69 24.17 -13.58 -14.06
N PRO A 70 22.92 -13.78 -14.54
CA PRO A 70 22.68 -13.94 -15.96
C PRO A 70 23.15 -12.68 -16.71
N ALA A 71 24.06 -12.90 -17.65
CA ALA A 71 24.54 -11.89 -18.58
C ALA A 71 23.42 -11.57 -19.58
N ASP A 72 22.68 -10.49 -19.30
CA ASP A 72 22.03 -9.55 -20.23
C ASP A 72 20.89 -8.83 -19.47
N PRO A 73 20.98 -7.51 -19.18
CA PRO A 73 19.92 -6.77 -18.48
C PRO A 73 18.62 -6.61 -19.30
N LEU A 74 18.58 -7.11 -20.53
CA LEU A 74 17.40 -7.13 -21.40
C LEU A 74 16.87 -8.54 -21.72
N ALA A 75 17.48 -9.61 -21.20
CA ALA A 75 16.94 -10.94 -21.40
C ALA A 75 15.54 -11.05 -20.75
N PRO A 76 14.52 -11.50 -21.50
CA PRO A 76 13.20 -11.74 -20.94
C PRO A 76 13.33 -12.81 -19.83
N PRO A 77 12.80 -12.59 -18.60
CA PRO A 77 12.78 -13.61 -17.57
C PRO A 77 12.06 -14.87 -18.08
N PRO A 78 12.48 -16.06 -17.59
CA PRO A 78 11.90 -17.33 -18.01
C PRO A 78 10.39 -17.33 -17.78
N SER A 79 9.65 -17.87 -18.75
CA SER A 79 8.21 -18.06 -18.70
C SER A 79 7.83 -18.90 -17.47
N GLY A 80 7.00 -18.37 -16.57
CA GLY A 80 6.46 -19.14 -15.43
C GLY A 80 6.48 -18.49 -14.05
N MET A 81 6.92 -17.23 -13.88
CA MET A 81 6.73 -16.52 -12.60
C MET A 81 5.30 -15.98 -12.49
N THR A 82 4.39 -16.84 -12.02
CA THR A 82 3.08 -16.41 -11.50
C THR A 82 3.29 -15.81 -10.12
N LEU A 83 2.63 -14.68 -9.82
CA LEU A 83 2.71 -14.11 -8.46
C LEU A 83 2.13 -15.10 -7.44
N PRO A 84 2.62 -15.09 -6.18
CA PRO A 84 2.00 -15.86 -5.12
C PRO A 84 0.52 -15.49 -4.96
N ALA A 85 -0.33 -16.51 -4.81
CA ALA A 85 -1.74 -16.30 -4.54
C ALA A 85 -1.96 -15.89 -3.07
N ILE A 86 -2.93 -15.01 -2.83
CA ILE A 86 -3.40 -14.68 -1.49
C ILE A 86 -4.73 -15.40 -1.28
N HIS A 87 -4.74 -16.44 -0.45
CA HIS A 87 -5.97 -17.19 -0.19
C HIS A 87 -6.87 -16.49 0.82
N PHE A 88 -6.28 -15.94 1.88
CA PHE A 88 -6.99 -15.21 2.92
C PHE A 88 -6.22 -13.96 3.34
N THR A 89 -6.95 -12.94 3.76
CA THR A 89 -6.40 -11.72 4.38
C THR A 89 -7.35 -11.26 5.47
N LEU A 90 -6.81 -10.54 6.45
CA LEU A 90 -7.61 -9.96 7.52
C LEU A 90 -8.08 -8.57 7.11
N GLN A 91 -9.34 -8.27 7.42
CA GLN A 91 -9.96 -6.98 7.13
C GLN A 91 -10.57 -6.37 8.40
N VAL A 92 -10.38 -5.07 8.58
CA VAL A 92 -10.93 -4.30 9.69
C VAL A 92 -11.56 -3.00 9.20
N GLY A 93 -12.62 -2.61 9.89
CA GLY A 93 -13.31 -1.33 9.71
C GLY A 93 -14.07 -1.18 8.38
N ALA A 94 -15.00 -0.23 8.41
CA ALA A 94 -15.66 0.35 7.24
C ALA A 94 -15.79 1.85 7.53
N PHE A 95 -14.97 2.65 6.88
CA PHE A 95 -14.82 4.08 7.15
C PHE A 95 -15.48 4.88 6.04
N SER A 96 -16.22 5.93 6.38
CA SER A 96 -16.81 6.84 5.38
C SER A 96 -15.79 7.81 4.77
N THR A 97 -14.59 7.92 5.35
CA THR A 97 -13.54 8.83 4.87
C THR A 97 -12.19 8.14 4.74
N SER A 98 -11.44 8.55 3.71
CA SER A 98 -10.10 8.03 3.42
C SER A 98 -9.11 8.27 4.56
N GLU A 99 -9.27 9.39 5.27
CA GLU A 99 -8.44 9.84 6.37
C GLU A 99 -8.46 8.85 7.53
N ARG A 100 -9.66 8.38 7.89
CA ARG A 100 -9.82 7.44 9.01
C ARG A 100 -9.25 6.08 8.68
N ALA A 101 -9.50 5.60 7.46
CA ALA A 101 -8.94 4.34 6.98
C ALA A 101 -7.39 4.42 6.88
N ALA A 102 -6.85 5.53 6.38
CA ALA A 102 -5.41 5.77 6.32
C ALA A 102 -4.78 5.80 7.71
N LYS A 103 -5.43 6.44 8.69
CA LYS A 103 -4.96 6.44 10.09
C LYS A 103 -4.97 5.03 10.68
N GLN A 104 -6.02 4.24 10.45
CA GLN A 104 -6.09 2.85 10.89
C GLN A 104 -4.97 2.00 10.27
N ALA A 105 -4.77 2.10 8.95
CA ALA A 105 -3.68 1.40 8.27
C ALA A 105 -2.30 1.79 8.82
N ALA A 106 -2.07 3.09 9.08
CA ALA A 106 -0.82 3.58 9.65
C ALA A 106 -0.55 3.05 11.06
N LEU A 107 -1.59 2.88 11.89
CA LEU A 107 -1.46 2.28 13.22
C LEU A 107 -1.01 0.81 13.14
N LEU A 108 -1.63 0.04 12.23
CA LEU A 108 -1.24 -1.35 12.01
C LEU A 108 0.18 -1.46 11.43
N GLN A 109 0.54 -0.58 10.50
CA GLN A 109 1.91 -0.48 9.97
C GLN A 109 2.94 -0.13 11.05
N ALA A 110 2.61 0.80 11.95
CA ALA A 110 3.47 1.13 13.09
C ALA A 110 3.65 -0.05 14.07
N ALA A 111 2.69 -0.97 14.12
CA ALA A 111 2.79 -2.24 14.82
C ALA A 111 3.52 -3.34 14.02
N GLY A 112 4.11 -3.02 12.86
CA GLY A 112 4.86 -3.93 12.01
C GLY A 112 4.02 -4.78 11.06
N LEU A 113 2.73 -4.48 10.91
CA LEU A 113 1.83 -5.26 10.06
C LEU A 113 1.85 -4.72 8.61
N ASP A 114 1.81 -5.64 7.64
CA ASP A 114 1.66 -5.32 6.21
C ASP A 114 0.22 -4.90 5.90
N ALA A 115 -0.14 -3.69 6.34
CA ALA A 115 -1.49 -3.16 6.27
C ALA A 115 -1.65 -2.11 5.17
N TYR A 116 -2.85 -2.07 4.61
CA TYR A 116 -3.24 -1.14 3.57
C TYR A 116 -4.74 -0.87 3.57
N PHE A 117 -5.17 0.36 3.23
CA PHE A 117 -6.60 0.68 3.12
C PHE A 117 -7.11 0.48 1.69
N PHE A 118 -8.35 0.76 1.34
CA PHE A 118 -8.81 0.83 -0.07
C PHE A 118 -10.25 1.32 -0.07
N VAL A 119 -10.73 1.82 -1.22
CA VAL A 119 -12.17 2.03 -1.44
C VAL A 119 -12.76 0.73 -1.97
N ASP A 120 -13.87 0.29 -1.41
CA ASP A 120 -14.59 -0.89 -1.87
C ASP A 120 -15.77 -0.53 -2.79
N SER A 121 -16.44 -1.53 -3.36
CA SER A 121 -17.61 -1.36 -4.24
C SER A 121 -18.79 -0.67 -3.54
N ASP A 122 -18.88 -0.77 -2.22
CA ASP A 122 -19.90 -0.11 -1.39
C ASP A 122 -19.56 1.36 -1.04
N HIS A 123 -18.50 1.92 -1.63
CA HIS A 123 -17.96 3.26 -1.38
C HIS A 123 -17.44 3.51 0.04
N PHE A 124 -17.37 2.48 0.90
CA PHE A 124 -16.66 2.57 2.15
C PHE A 124 -15.17 2.28 1.96
N TYR A 125 -14.38 2.84 2.85
CA TYR A 125 -12.97 2.55 2.95
C TYR A 125 -12.76 1.40 3.94
N LYS A 126 -11.98 0.40 3.54
CA LYS A 126 -11.68 -0.78 4.37
C LYS A 126 -10.18 -0.91 4.53
N VAL A 127 -9.73 -1.62 5.55
CA VAL A 127 -8.29 -1.90 5.76
C VAL A 127 -8.07 -3.39 5.72
N ARG A 128 -7.16 -3.84 4.86
CA ARG A 128 -6.69 -5.23 4.82
C ARG A 128 -5.24 -5.30 5.28
N PHE A 129 -4.86 -6.41 5.87
CA PHE A 129 -3.50 -6.64 6.32
C PHE A 129 -3.18 -8.12 6.42
N GLU A 130 -1.88 -8.41 6.23
CA GLU A 130 -1.35 -9.76 6.22
C GLU A 130 -2.04 -10.67 5.18
N ARG A 131 -1.46 -11.85 4.97
CA ARG A 131 -1.79 -12.77 3.88
C ARG A 131 -1.59 -14.18 4.42
N PHE A 132 -2.53 -15.08 4.17
CA PHE A 132 -2.53 -16.42 4.73
C PHE A 132 -2.97 -17.44 3.69
N ASP A 133 -2.40 -18.64 3.78
CA ASP A 133 -2.77 -19.78 2.94
C ASP A 133 -4.05 -20.46 3.45
N THR A 134 -4.29 -20.44 4.76
CA THR A 134 -5.44 -21.09 5.41
C THR A 134 -6.26 -20.10 6.23
N ARG A 135 -7.56 -20.42 6.36
CA ARG A 135 -8.50 -19.63 7.17
C ARG A 135 -8.15 -19.73 8.67
N GLU A 136 -7.66 -20.88 9.09
CA GLU A 136 -7.23 -21.18 10.46
C GLU A 136 -6.04 -20.31 10.86
N ALA A 137 -5.01 -20.22 10.01
CA ALA A 137 -3.86 -19.34 10.26
C ALA A 137 -4.28 -17.87 10.35
N ALA A 138 -5.18 -17.42 9.48
CA ALA A 138 -5.73 -16.06 9.55
C ALA A 138 -6.49 -15.82 10.86
N ARG A 139 -7.27 -16.81 11.32
CA ARG A 139 -8.03 -16.74 12.57
C ARG A 139 -7.11 -16.67 13.78
N ASP A 140 -6.14 -17.56 13.88
CA ASP A 140 -5.20 -17.61 15.01
C ASP A 140 -4.44 -16.29 15.14
N ARG A 141 -4.01 -15.75 14.00
CA ARG A 141 -3.36 -14.46 13.94
C ARG A 141 -4.28 -13.31 14.36
N ALA A 142 -5.55 -13.31 13.93
CA ALA A 142 -6.51 -12.30 14.36
C ALA A 142 -6.78 -12.33 15.87
N LEU A 143 -6.92 -13.52 16.46
CA LEU A 143 -7.10 -13.70 17.91
C LEU A 143 -5.88 -13.21 18.69
N GLU A 144 -4.67 -13.46 18.20
CA GLU A 144 -3.43 -12.93 18.77
C GLU A 144 -3.45 -11.39 18.78
N LEU A 145 -3.79 -10.76 17.66
CA LEU A 145 -3.85 -9.30 17.53
C LEU A 145 -4.95 -8.68 18.41
N GLN A 146 -6.09 -9.36 18.57
CA GLN A 146 -7.14 -8.96 19.52
C GLN A 146 -6.66 -9.03 20.97
N SER A 147 -5.94 -10.10 21.35
CA SER A 147 -5.39 -10.25 22.71
C SER A 147 -4.41 -9.11 23.07
N LYS A 148 -3.70 -8.60 22.05
CA LYS A 148 -2.79 -7.45 22.13
C LYS A 148 -3.50 -6.10 22.01
N ARG A 149 -4.83 -6.08 21.83
CA ARG A 149 -5.67 -4.89 21.60
C ARG A 149 -5.23 -4.05 20.39
N LEU A 150 -4.62 -4.68 19.40
CA LEU A 150 -4.24 -4.03 18.14
C LEU A 150 -5.42 -3.91 17.17
N ILE A 151 -6.36 -4.84 17.25
CA ILE A 151 -7.62 -4.83 16.51
C ILE A 151 -8.76 -5.19 17.46
N ASP A 152 -9.97 -4.74 17.13
CA ASP A 152 -11.20 -5.07 17.85
C ASP A 152 -12.02 -6.07 17.03
N THR A 153 -12.84 -5.59 16.09
CA THR A 153 -13.58 -6.48 15.15
C THR A 153 -12.77 -6.76 13.89
N TYR A 154 -12.77 -8.01 13.41
CA TYR A 154 -12.10 -8.43 12.18
C TYR A 154 -12.98 -9.31 11.29
N PHE A 155 -12.60 -9.39 10.01
CA PHE A 155 -13.15 -10.31 9.03
C PHE A 155 -12.01 -11.07 8.35
N ILE A 156 -12.20 -12.36 8.12
CA ILE A 156 -11.31 -13.16 7.27
C ILE A 156 -11.94 -13.19 5.88
N VAL A 157 -11.25 -12.62 4.90
CA VAL A 157 -11.77 -12.45 3.53
C VAL A 157 -10.87 -13.17 2.53
N GLN A 158 -11.49 -13.73 1.49
CA GLN A 158 -10.78 -14.25 0.32
C GLN A 158 -10.72 -13.13 -0.73
N PRO A 159 -9.54 -12.61 -1.09
CA PRO A 159 -9.43 -11.67 -2.19
C PRO A 159 -9.54 -12.38 -3.54
N GLY A 160 -9.95 -11.65 -4.57
CA GLY A 160 -10.16 -12.20 -5.91
C GLY A 160 -11.44 -11.69 -6.56
N PRO A 161 -11.62 -11.95 -7.87
CA PRO A 161 -12.88 -11.71 -8.55
C PRO A 161 -14.02 -12.49 -7.89
N GLU A 162 -15.15 -11.82 -7.66
CA GLU A 162 -16.39 -12.44 -7.20
C GLU A 162 -17.08 -13.11 -8.39
N ASN A 163 -17.37 -14.42 -8.28
CA ASN A 163 -17.97 -15.28 -9.32
C ASN A 163 -17.10 -15.50 -10.57
N LEU A 164 -16.48 -16.67 -10.64
CA LEU A 164 -15.59 -17.11 -11.73
C LEU A 164 -16.36 -17.69 -12.93
N GLU A 165 -17.41 -17.02 -13.40
CA GLU A 165 -18.09 -17.44 -14.64
C GLU A 165 -17.29 -16.95 -15.86
N GLY A 166 -16.76 -17.89 -16.66
CA GLY A 166 -15.97 -17.60 -17.85
C GLY A 166 -14.52 -18.08 -17.76
N ASP A 167 -13.70 -17.63 -18.71
CA ASP A 167 -12.26 -17.93 -18.71
C ASP A 167 -11.57 -17.22 -17.50
N PRO A 168 -10.92 -17.97 -16.58
CA PRO A 168 -10.34 -17.39 -15.37
C PRO A 168 -9.36 -16.25 -15.62
N GLN A 169 -8.58 -16.32 -16.70
CA GLN A 169 -7.60 -15.30 -17.04
C GLN A 169 -8.29 -13.99 -17.48
N SER A 170 -9.35 -14.10 -18.27
CA SER A 170 -10.15 -12.97 -18.73
C SER A 170 -10.91 -12.30 -17.57
N VAL A 171 -11.52 -13.10 -16.70
CA VAL A 171 -12.20 -12.60 -15.48
C VAL A 171 -11.24 -11.83 -14.58
N LEU A 172 -10.03 -12.33 -14.37
CA LEU A 172 -9.00 -11.67 -13.57
C LEU A 172 -8.55 -10.34 -14.18
N GLN A 173 -8.30 -10.31 -15.50
CA GLN A 173 -7.94 -9.08 -16.23
C GLN A 173 -8.99 -7.98 -16.06
N GLU A 174 -10.25 -8.33 -16.26
CA GLU A 174 -11.38 -7.42 -16.10
C GLU A 174 -11.49 -6.93 -14.66
N SER A 175 -11.39 -7.83 -13.68
CA SER A 175 -11.50 -7.51 -12.26
C SER A 175 -10.38 -6.58 -11.79
N ILE A 176 -9.15 -6.75 -12.27
CA ILE A 176 -8.03 -5.82 -12.01
C ILE A 176 -8.37 -4.41 -12.52
N VAL A 177 -8.88 -4.30 -13.75
CA VAL A 177 -9.23 -3.01 -14.35
C VAL A 177 -10.44 -2.37 -13.67
N GLN A 178 -11.46 -3.15 -13.33
CA GLN A 178 -12.61 -2.66 -12.57
C GLN A 178 -12.19 -2.17 -11.18
N THR A 179 -11.31 -2.91 -10.51
CA THR A 179 -10.80 -2.56 -9.19
C THR A 179 -10.05 -1.23 -9.24
N VAL A 180 -9.09 -1.04 -10.16
CA VAL A 180 -8.35 0.22 -10.24
C VAL A 180 -9.22 1.41 -10.66
N ARG A 181 -10.28 1.20 -11.45
CA ARG A 181 -11.24 2.25 -11.82
C ARG A 181 -11.94 2.86 -10.60
N ARG A 182 -12.20 2.07 -9.54
CA ARG A 182 -12.79 2.58 -8.28
C ARG A 182 -11.94 3.64 -7.61
N PHE A 183 -10.62 3.63 -7.85
CA PHE A 183 -9.69 4.58 -7.25
C PHE A 183 -9.59 5.91 -8.03
N VAL A 184 -10.11 5.99 -9.25
CA VAL A 184 -9.99 7.19 -10.08
C VAL A 184 -10.67 8.38 -9.39
N GLY A 185 -9.98 9.53 -9.38
CA GLY A 185 -10.44 10.74 -8.70
C GLY A 185 -10.04 10.83 -7.24
N MET A 186 -9.66 9.71 -6.60
CA MET A 186 -9.25 9.74 -5.19
C MET A 186 -7.88 10.40 -5.03
N PRO A 187 -7.69 11.24 -3.98
CA PRO A 187 -6.40 11.81 -3.68
C PRO A 187 -5.41 10.70 -3.30
N TYR A 188 -4.18 10.82 -3.80
CA TYR A 188 -3.14 9.86 -3.46
C TYR A 188 -2.67 9.97 -2.00
N ARG A 189 -2.79 8.90 -1.21
CA ARG A 189 -2.53 8.90 0.25
C ARG A 189 -1.95 7.61 0.85
N TRP A 190 -0.94 7.01 0.23
CA TRP A 190 -0.40 5.74 0.73
C TRP A 190 1.13 5.74 0.84
N GLY A 191 1.64 5.35 2.01
CA GLY A 191 3.05 4.99 2.26
C GLY A 191 4.11 6.06 1.94
N GLY A 192 4.64 6.72 2.99
CA GLY A 192 5.94 7.39 2.95
C GLY A 192 6.08 8.61 2.03
N ALA A 193 7.18 9.34 2.16
CA ALA A 193 7.45 10.60 1.44
C ALA A 193 8.35 10.47 0.20
N SER A 194 8.79 9.26 -0.16
CA SER A 194 9.72 9.09 -1.28
C SER A 194 8.98 9.00 -2.61
N LEU A 195 8.95 10.12 -3.34
CA LEU A 195 8.64 10.17 -4.78
C LEU A 195 9.75 9.52 -5.63
N VAL A 196 10.92 9.25 -5.05
CA VAL A 196 12.13 8.83 -5.78
C VAL A 196 12.05 7.35 -6.21
N ASP A 197 11.36 6.51 -5.44
CA ASP A 197 11.33 5.06 -5.69
C ASP A 197 9.99 4.57 -6.26
N GLY A 198 9.07 5.48 -6.59
CA GLY A 198 7.73 5.14 -7.08
C GLY A 198 6.89 4.39 -6.05
N PHE A 199 7.17 4.55 -4.74
CA PHE A 199 6.39 3.93 -3.66
C PHE A 199 4.91 4.27 -3.74
N ASP A 200 4.59 5.43 -4.33
CA ASP A 200 3.23 5.86 -4.43
C ASP A 200 2.44 5.11 -5.52
N CYS A 201 2.94 5.16 -6.75
CA CYS A 201 2.37 4.46 -7.89
C CYS A 201 2.40 2.93 -7.74
N SER A 202 3.48 2.37 -7.19
CA SER A 202 3.57 0.93 -6.90
C SER A 202 2.66 0.49 -5.75
N GLY A 203 2.33 1.39 -4.82
CA GLY A 203 1.36 1.11 -3.77
C GLY A 203 -0.04 0.90 -4.35
N LEU A 204 -0.45 1.73 -5.32
CA LEU A 204 -1.73 1.56 -6.02
C LEU A 204 -1.80 0.20 -6.75
N THR A 205 -0.78 -0.14 -7.53
CA THR A 205 -0.77 -1.40 -8.29
C THR A 205 -0.73 -2.60 -7.36
N MET A 206 0.06 -2.55 -6.29
CA MET A 206 0.10 -3.59 -5.26
C MET A 206 -1.29 -3.82 -4.66
N THR A 207 -1.97 -2.75 -4.23
CA THR A 207 -3.32 -2.85 -3.68
C THR A 207 -4.29 -3.50 -4.64
N VAL A 208 -4.33 -3.03 -5.88
CA VAL A 208 -5.26 -3.56 -6.89
C VAL A 208 -5.01 -5.05 -7.11
N TYR A 209 -3.75 -5.45 -7.25
CA TYR A 209 -3.40 -6.86 -7.42
C TYR A 209 -3.75 -7.71 -6.20
N ARG A 210 -3.46 -7.21 -4.98
CA ARG A 210 -3.79 -7.92 -3.73
C ARG A 210 -5.29 -8.06 -3.50
N LEU A 211 -6.09 -7.06 -3.87
CA LEU A 211 -7.56 -7.16 -3.85
C LEU A 211 -8.08 -8.23 -4.82
N ASN A 212 -7.31 -8.52 -5.87
CA ASN A 212 -7.56 -9.56 -6.86
C ASN A 212 -6.80 -10.87 -6.58
N GLY A 213 -6.27 -11.04 -5.36
CA GLY A 213 -5.67 -12.29 -4.91
C GLY A 213 -4.23 -12.54 -5.35
N LEU A 214 -3.52 -11.53 -5.87
CA LEU A 214 -2.13 -11.65 -6.31
C LEU A 214 -1.18 -10.83 -5.42
N ASP A 215 -0.17 -11.46 -4.82
CA ASP A 215 0.81 -10.78 -3.96
C ASP A 215 1.91 -10.11 -4.77
N LEU A 216 1.62 -8.88 -5.21
CA LEU A 216 2.54 -8.08 -5.99
C LEU A 216 3.58 -7.39 -5.08
N PRO A 217 4.88 -7.34 -5.46
CA PRO A 217 5.90 -6.66 -4.67
C PRO A 217 5.60 -5.17 -4.42
N ARG A 218 6.07 -4.65 -3.29
CA ARG A 218 5.76 -3.29 -2.84
C ARG A 218 6.34 -2.17 -3.71
N SER A 219 7.53 -2.36 -4.31
CA SER A 219 8.24 -1.31 -5.06
C SER A 219 8.07 -1.45 -6.57
N ALA A 220 8.07 -0.35 -7.32
CA ALA A 220 7.89 -0.37 -8.77
C ALA A 220 8.97 -1.22 -9.47
N PHE A 221 10.21 -1.17 -8.98
CA PHE A 221 11.29 -2.02 -9.50
C PHE A 221 11.10 -3.51 -9.18
N GLY A 222 10.64 -3.83 -7.96
CA GLY A 222 10.31 -5.21 -7.60
C GLY A 222 9.19 -5.78 -8.46
N GLN A 223 8.16 -4.96 -8.73
CA GLN A 223 7.08 -5.31 -9.66
C GLN A 223 7.65 -5.61 -11.03
N TYR A 224 8.46 -4.71 -11.59
CA TYR A 224 9.05 -4.91 -12.92
C TYR A 224 9.87 -6.20 -13.02
N ARG A 225 10.57 -6.61 -11.96
CA ARG A 225 11.35 -7.85 -11.95
C ARG A 225 10.51 -9.12 -11.82
N ALA A 226 9.35 -9.03 -11.18
CA ALA A 226 8.52 -10.19 -10.86
C ALA A 226 7.63 -10.67 -12.02
N GLY A 227 7.43 -9.87 -13.08
CA GLY A 227 6.50 -10.21 -14.16
C GLY A 227 7.19 -10.59 -15.46
N THR A 228 6.44 -11.21 -16.37
CA THR A 228 6.87 -11.55 -17.73
C THR A 228 6.79 -10.33 -18.65
N PRO A 229 7.84 -10.02 -19.45
CA PRO A 229 7.81 -8.95 -20.44
C PRO A 229 6.66 -9.05 -21.41
N VAL A 230 6.06 -7.90 -21.69
CA VAL A 230 5.04 -7.74 -22.72
C VAL A 230 5.49 -6.66 -23.70
N ASN A 231 5.47 -7.00 -24.99
CA ASN A 231 5.66 -6.03 -26.07
C ASN A 231 4.48 -5.05 -26.08
N ARG A 232 4.73 -3.79 -26.48
CA ARG A 232 3.69 -2.75 -26.47
C ARG A 232 2.43 -3.16 -27.27
N ASP A 233 2.61 -3.82 -28.40
CA ASP A 233 1.51 -4.27 -29.26
C ASP A 233 0.77 -5.50 -28.70
N GLY A 234 1.34 -6.16 -27.69
CA GLY A 234 0.76 -7.30 -26.97
C GLY A 234 0.13 -6.93 -25.63
N LEU A 235 0.00 -5.64 -25.33
CA LEU A 235 -0.57 -5.14 -24.08
C LEU A 235 -2.03 -5.58 -23.93
N ARG A 236 -2.35 -6.12 -22.76
CA ARG A 236 -3.71 -6.51 -22.37
C ARG A 236 -4.13 -5.78 -21.10
N PRO A 237 -5.44 -5.46 -20.96
CA PRO A 237 -5.98 -4.90 -19.72
C PRO A 237 -5.48 -5.68 -18.49
N GLY A 238 -5.01 -4.96 -17.48
CA GLY A 238 -4.42 -5.55 -16.28
C GLY A 238 -2.90 -5.61 -16.28
N ASP A 239 -2.22 -5.59 -17.44
CA ASP A 239 -0.76 -5.51 -17.51
C ASP A 239 -0.23 -4.24 -16.81
N LEU A 240 0.96 -4.32 -16.22
CA LEU A 240 1.63 -3.16 -15.65
C LEU A 240 2.55 -2.50 -16.68
N VAL A 241 2.45 -1.18 -16.80
CA VAL A 241 3.30 -0.35 -17.66
C VAL A 241 4.25 0.48 -16.81
N PHE A 242 5.53 0.52 -17.19
CA PHE A 242 6.60 1.08 -16.38
C PHE A 242 7.28 2.25 -17.09
N PHE A 243 7.71 3.24 -16.30
CA PHE A 243 8.31 4.46 -16.83
C PHE A 243 9.47 4.97 -15.96
N ALA A 244 10.33 5.78 -16.57
CA ALA A 244 11.39 6.53 -15.93
C ALA A 244 11.04 8.03 -15.86
N THR A 245 10.30 8.42 -14.82
CA THR A 245 9.78 9.79 -14.63
C THR A 245 10.65 10.68 -13.75
N ALA A 246 11.51 10.08 -12.92
CA ALA A 246 12.37 10.79 -11.96
C ALA A 246 13.72 11.26 -12.55
N GLY A 247 13.85 11.37 -13.87
CA GLY A 247 15.05 11.91 -14.53
C GLY A 247 16.27 10.98 -14.60
N SER A 248 16.21 9.80 -13.98
CA SER A 248 17.19 8.72 -14.21
C SER A 248 16.73 7.78 -15.33
N ASN A 249 17.61 6.91 -15.83
CA ASN A 249 17.22 5.85 -16.77
C ASN A 249 16.51 4.67 -16.07
N ARG A 250 16.28 4.75 -14.75
CA ARG A 250 15.72 3.69 -13.91
C ARG A 250 14.20 3.79 -13.84
N ILE A 251 13.56 2.65 -13.57
CA ILE A 251 12.12 2.60 -13.33
C ILE A 251 11.80 3.36 -12.05
N SER A 252 10.93 4.36 -12.18
CA SER A 252 10.49 5.20 -11.06
C SER A 252 8.97 5.38 -11.03
N HIS A 253 8.25 4.82 -12.01
CA HIS A 253 6.80 4.97 -12.14
C HIS A 253 6.16 3.72 -12.72
N VAL A 254 4.95 3.41 -12.26
CA VAL A 254 4.15 2.28 -12.74
C VAL A 254 2.69 2.68 -12.85
N GLY A 255 1.94 2.02 -13.72
CA GLY A 255 0.49 2.10 -13.81
C GLY A 255 -0.10 0.82 -14.38
N ILE A 256 -1.43 0.70 -14.30
CA ILE A 256 -2.18 -0.46 -14.79
C ILE A 256 -2.75 -0.11 -16.16
N TYR A 257 -2.39 -0.87 -17.19
CA TYR A 257 -2.96 -0.73 -18.52
C TYR A 257 -4.44 -1.08 -18.48
N SER A 258 -5.28 -0.20 -19.02
CA SER A 258 -6.74 -0.31 -18.96
C SER A 258 -7.37 -0.53 -20.34
N GLY A 259 -6.57 -0.80 -21.37
CA GLY A 259 -6.99 -0.90 -22.77
C GLY A 259 -6.85 0.43 -23.53
N GLU A 260 -6.98 0.34 -24.86
CA GLU A 260 -7.12 1.50 -25.77
C GLU A 260 -6.00 2.56 -25.65
N ASP A 261 -4.73 2.14 -25.56
CA ASP A 261 -3.56 3.03 -25.33
C ASP A 261 -3.64 3.80 -24.00
N ARG A 262 -4.48 3.38 -23.04
CA ARG A 262 -4.65 4.05 -21.75
C ARG A 262 -4.17 3.21 -20.58
N PHE A 263 -3.71 3.90 -19.55
CA PHE A 263 -3.38 3.30 -18.26
C PHE A 263 -3.85 4.19 -17.11
N ILE A 264 -4.12 3.58 -15.95
CA ILE A 264 -4.50 4.27 -14.71
C ILE A 264 -3.31 4.25 -13.76
N HIS A 265 -3.01 5.40 -13.17
CA HIS A 265 -1.87 5.56 -12.29
C HIS A 265 -2.12 6.59 -11.19
N ALA A 266 -1.33 6.48 -10.12
CA ALA A 266 -1.17 7.54 -9.14
C ALA A 266 -0.01 8.45 -9.57
N PRO A 267 -0.26 9.69 -10.03
CA PRO A 267 0.77 10.56 -10.61
C PRO A 267 1.74 11.20 -9.60
N GLY A 268 1.50 11.04 -8.30
CA GLY A 268 2.29 11.67 -7.24
C GLY A 268 1.44 12.22 -6.11
N ARG A 269 2.08 12.57 -4.99
CA ARG A 269 1.46 13.20 -3.82
C ARG A 269 0.60 14.42 -4.21
N GLY A 270 -0.59 14.51 -3.61
CA GLY A 270 -1.50 15.65 -3.77
C GLY A 270 -2.27 15.68 -5.09
N LYS A 271 -2.02 14.73 -6.00
CA LYS A 271 -2.75 14.61 -7.26
C LYS A 271 -3.71 13.43 -7.21
N PRO A 272 -4.88 13.54 -7.87
CA PRO A 272 -5.82 12.43 -7.92
C PRO A 272 -5.29 11.33 -8.83
N ILE A 273 -5.66 10.09 -8.50
CA ILE A 273 -5.48 8.94 -9.40
C ILE A 273 -6.26 9.18 -10.67
N ARG A 274 -5.66 8.91 -11.83
CA ARG A 274 -6.23 9.29 -13.13
C ARG A 274 -5.78 8.36 -14.25
N SER A 275 -6.49 8.45 -15.37
CA SER A 275 -6.10 7.82 -16.62
C SER A 275 -5.18 8.73 -17.44
N ALA A 276 -4.20 8.15 -18.12
CA ALA A 276 -3.36 8.80 -19.12
C ALA A 276 -3.18 7.92 -20.35
N ALA A 277 -2.88 8.53 -21.50
CA ALA A 277 -2.55 7.83 -22.73
C ALA A 277 -1.04 7.51 -22.79
N LEU A 278 -0.67 6.31 -23.27
CA LEU A 278 0.72 5.92 -23.49
C LEU A 278 1.33 6.70 -24.67
N SER A 279 0.52 7.09 -25.66
CA SER A 279 0.90 7.99 -26.77
C SER A 279 1.21 9.41 -26.33
N ASN A 280 0.84 9.83 -25.11
CA ASN A 280 1.20 11.14 -24.59
C ASN A 280 2.74 11.33 -24.65
N LYS A 281 3.20 12.47 -25.19
CA LYS A 281 4.63 12.77 -25.40
C LYS A 281 5.48 12.62 -24.13
N TYR A 282 4.91 12.91 -22.95
CA TYR A 282 5.62 12.75 -21.69
C TYR A 282 5.87 11.27 -21.35
N PHE A 283 4.84 10.42 -21.48
CA PHE A 283 4.90 9.00 -21.14
C PHE A 283 5.61 8.16 -22.19
N SER A 284 5.33 8.40 -23.48
CA SER A 284 5.99 7.72 -24.60
C SER A 284 7.52 7.83 -24.52
N ARG A 285 8.05 9.02 -24.24
CA ARG A 285 9.50 9.26 -24.07
C ARG A 285 10.11 8.57 -22.86
N ARG A 286 9.30 8.13 -21.90
CA ARG A 286 9.75 7.58 -20.61
C ARG A 286 9.41 6.12 -20.44
N TYR A 287 8.73 5.50 -21.42
CA TYR A 287 8.31 4.13 -21.36
C TYR A 287 9.52 3.19 -21.26
N LYS A 288 9.46 2.26 -20.30
CA LYS A 288 10.51 1.28 -20.03
C LYS A 288 10.11 -0.16 -20.33
N GLY A 289 8.82 -0.40 -20.56
CA GLY A 289 8.30 -1.73 -20.87
C GLY A 289 7.01 -2.01 -20.11
N ALA A 290 6.49 -3.21 -20.33
CA ALA A 290 5.34 -3.72 -19.63
C ALA A 290 5.59 -5.13 -19.09
N ARG A 291 4.84 -5.49 -18.06
CA ARG A 291 4.87 -6.80 -17.42
C ARG A 291 3.47 -7.39 -17.23
N ARG A 292 3.37 -8.70 -17.40
CA ARG A 292 2.20 -9.54 -17.09
C ARG A 292 2.53 -10.52 -15.97
N TYR A 293 1.51 -10.93 -15.22
CA TYR A 293 1.66 -11.72 -13.98
C TYR A 293 0.67 -12.88 -13.86
N PHE A 294 -0.03 -13.22 -14.95
CA PHE A 294 -1.08 -14.22 -15.07
C PHE A 294 -1.13 -14.78 -16.50
#